data_AF-A0A7C3V7K7-F1
#
_entry.id   AF-A0A7C3V7K7-F1
#
_cell.length_a   1.000
_cell.length_b   1.000
_cell.length_c   1.000
_cell.angle_alpha   90.00
_cell.angle_beta   90.00
_cell.angle_gamma   90.00
#
_symmetry.space_group_name_H-M   'P 1'
#
loop_
_entity.id
_entity.type
_entity.pdbx_description
1 polymer ?
#
loop_
_entity_poly.entity_id
_entity_poly.type
_entity_poly.pdbx_seq_one_letter_code
_entity_poly.pdbx_strand_id
1 'polypeptide(L)'
;MIGKRTISSRPVALFEVSEIMEKRLADAEEEMKKKKKEKKVAEKPLPEPSGEGKEPGEAAVSTEETKPVEEKSPLGLEQRSALEYAKKFSKLGKRNSAELMEKLMAIQGMKPEIAVKVVDILPYTAEQVKLLFAKERANVNEEQVSKILELVGEFRK
;
A
#
# COMPACT_ATOMS: atom_id res chain seq x y z
N MET A 1 4.26 -18.71 -11.76
CA MET A 1 5.54 -18.06 -11.41
C MET A 1 5.53 -16.65 -11.99
N ILE A 2 6.08 -15.67 -11.26
CA ILE A 2 6.25 -14.32 -11.78
C ILE A 2 7.56 -14.29 -12.56
N GLY A 3 7.50 -13.96 -13.85
CA GLY A 3 8.67 -13.96 -14.74
C GLY A 3 9.31 -15.34 -14.93
N LYS A 4 10.59 -15.35 -15.36
CA LYS A 4 11.35 -16.58 -15.67
C LYS A 4 11.96 -17.24 -14.41
N ARG A 5 12.45 -16.43 -13.46
CA ARG A 5 13.03 -16.90 -12.19
C ARG A 5 13.05 -15.77 -11.16
N THR A 6 13.01 -16.11 -9.88
CA THR A 6 13.26 -15.18 -8.77
C THR A 6 14.77 -15.07 -8.56
N ILE A 7 15.32 -13.85 -8.62
CA ILE A 7 16.75 -13.59 -8.35
C ILE A 7 16.96 -13.36 -6.85
N SER A 8 16.07 -12.57 -6.23
CA SER A 8 16.10 -12.27 -4.81
C SER A 8 14.68 -12.03 -4.30
N SER A 9 14.51 -12.18 -2.99
CA SER A 9 13.30 -11.81 -2.26
C SER A 9 13.71 -11.35 -0.86
N ARG A 10 13.02 -10.34 -0.34
CA ARG A 10 13.14 -9.92 1.06
C ARG A 10 11.76 -9.65 1.65
N PRO A 11 11.57 -9.87 2.96
CA PRO A 11 10.37 -9.39 3.64
C PRO A 11 10.38 -7.85 3.69
N VAL A 12 9.18 -7.28 3.74
CA VAL A 12 8.94 -5.83 3.82
C VAL A 12 7.94 -5.57 4.94
N ALA A 13 8.13 -4.49 5.68
CA ALA A 13 7.22 -4.08 6.74
C ALA A 13 5.98 -3.35 6.18
N LEU A 14 4.91 -3.23 6.97
CA LEU A 14 3.66 -2.62 6.54
C LEU A 14 3.83 -1.17 6.09
N PHE A 15 4.77 -0.42 6.68
CA PHE A 15 5.08 0.93 6.23
C PHE A 15 5.58 0.93 4.77
N GLU A 16 6.49 0.01 4.40
CA GLU A 16 7.00 -0.10 3.03
C GLU A 16 5.87 -0.50 2.08
N VAL A 17 5.01 -1.42 2.51
CA VAL A 17 3.84 -1.82 1.72
C VAL A 17 2.95 -0.61 1.45
N SER A 18 2.69 0.24 2.44
CA SER A 18 1.90 1.45 2.24
C SER A 18 2.57 2.41 1.24
N GLU A 19 3.87 2.69 1.36
CA GLU A 19 4.59 3.56 0.41
C GLU A 19 4.59 3.00 -1.02
N ILE A 20 4.80 1.68 -1.18
CA ILE A 20 4.78 1.00 -2.48
C ILE A 20 3.40 1.14 -3.12
N MET A 21 2.34 0.92 -2.33
CA MET A 21 0.97 0.96 -2.83
C MET A 21 0.48 2.39 -3.12
N GLU A 22 0.92 3.39 -2.34
CA GLU A 22 0.68 4.81 -2.63
C GLU A 22 1.35 5.24 -3.93
N LYS A 23 2.60 4.84 -4.14
CA LYS A 23 3.30 5.09 -5.41
C LYS A 23 2.55 4.45 -6.58
N ARG A 24 2.09 3.21 -6.42
CA ARG A 24 1.31 2.51 -7.45
C ARG A 24 -0.02 3.22 -7.76
N LEU A 25 -0.69 3.76 -6.74
CA LEU A 25 -1.90 4.56 -6.92
C LEU A 25 -1.61 5.81 -7.76
N ALA A 26 -0.57 6.58 -7.40
CA ALA A 26 -0.18 7.78 -8.13
C ALA A 26 0.17 7.48 -9.61
N ASP A 27 0.95 6.43 -9.85
CA ASP A 27 1.29 5.99 -11.21
C ASP A 27 0.01 5.61 -12.00
N ALA A 28 -0.94 4.93 -11.37
CA ALA A 28 -2.20 4.53 -11.99
C ALA A 28 -3.12 5.72 -12.32
N GLU A 29 -3.15 6.72 -11.44
CA GLU A 29 -3.88 7.97 -11.67
C GLU A 29 -3.31 8.73 -12.86
N GLU A 30 -1.98 8.81 -12.99
CA GLU A 30 -1.32 9.42 -14.13
C GLU A 30 -1.58 8.67 -15.44
N GLU A 31 -1.55 7.33 -15.42
CA GLU A 31 -1.95 6.49 -16.57
C GLU A 31 -3.41 6.74 -16.98
N MET A 32 -4.33 6.86 -16.02
CA MET A 32 -5.74 7.14 -16.29
C MET A 32 -5.93 8.54 -16.89
N LYS A 33 -5.23 9.56 -16.37
CA LYS A 33 -5.24 10.93 -16.91
C LYS A 33 -4.72 10.98 -18.35
N LYS A 34 -3.62 10.28 -18.66
CA LYS A 34 -3.08 10.18 -20.02
C LYS A 34 -4.08 9.55 -20.99
N LYS A 35 -4.68 8.42 -20.63
CA LYS A 35 -5.71 7.75 -21.43
C LYS A 35 -6.95 8.63 -21.67
N LYS A 36 -7.37 9.43 -20.67
CA LYS A 36 -8.46 10.41 -20.83
C LYS A 36 -8.09 11.52 -21.83
N LYS A 37 -6.85 12.02 -21.79
CA LYS A 37 -6.35 13.04 -22.74
C LYS A 37 -6.27 12.48 -24.16
N GLU A 38 -5.76 11.25 -24.34
CA GLU A 38 -5.68 10.58 -25.65
C GLU A 38 -7.06 10.33 -26.26
N LYS A 39 -8.03 9.88 -25.45
CA LYS A 39 -9.44 9.73 -25.90
C LYS A 39 -10.05 11.07 -26.32
N LYS A 40 -9.84 12.15 -25.56
CA LYS A 40 -10.30 13.50 -25.93
C LYS A 40 -9.66 14.05 -27.20
N VAL A 41 -8.43 13.64 -27.52
CA VAL A 41 -7.74 14.04 -28.77
C VAL A 41 -8.21 13.21 -29.97
N ALA A 42 -8.51 11.92 -29.77
CA ALA A 42 -9.06 11.04 -30.80
C ALA A 42 -10.53 11.35 -31.13
N GLU A 43 -11.28 11.96 -30.22
CA GLU A 43 -12.69 12.35 -30.38
C GLU A 43 -12.87 13.80 -30.91
N LYS A 44 -11.79 14.45 -31.38
CA LYS A 44 -11.90 15.79 -31.99
C LYS A 44 -12.68 15.65 -33.31
N PRO A 45 -13.78 16.41 -33.52
CA PRO A 45 -14.74 16.12 -34.58
C PRO A 45 -14.13 16.30 -35.97
N LEU A 46 -14.44 15.36 -36.87
CA LEU A 46 -14.36 15.58 -38.32
C LEU A 46 -15.21 16.82 -38.65
N PRO A 47 -14.76 17.71 -39.57
CA PRO A 47 -15.56 18.86 -39.97
C PRO A 47 -16.89 18.38 -40.54
N GLU A 48 -18.01 18.81 -39.94
CA GLU A 48 -19.34 18.51 -40.47
C GLU A 48 -19.53 19.22 -41.83
N PRO A 49 -20.14 18.53 -42.83
CA PRO A 49 -20.59 19.22 -44.02
C PRO A 49 -21.82 20.07 -43.70
N SER A 50 -21.73 21.35 -44.09
CA SER A 50 -22.82 22.32 -44.08
C SER A 50 -24.07 21.81 -44.81
N GLY A 51 -25.24 21.89 -44.18
CA GLY A 51 -26.55 21.71 -44.83
C GLY A 51 -27.72 21.89 -43.86
N GLU A 52 -28.62 22.83 -44.18
CA GLU A 52 -29.70 23.40 -43.36
C GLU A 52 -30.91 22.48 -43.10
N GLY A 53 -31.64 22.71 -41.99
CA GLY A 53 -33.03 22.20 -41.79
C GLY A 53 -33.60 22.28 -40.36
N LYS A 54 -34.62 23.13 -40.16
CA LYS A 54 -35.38 23.56 -38.94
C LYS A 54 -36.30 22.49 -38.29
N GLU A 55 -36.30 22.28 -36.96
CA GLU A 55 -37.29 22.69 -35.88
C GLU A 55 -38.50 21.74 -35.61
N PRO A 56 -39.23 21.77 -34.45
CA PRO A 56 -38.85 21.44 -33.05
C PRO A 56 -39.88 20.50 -32.32
N GLY A 57 -39.61 20.01 -31.09
CA GLY A 57 -40.63 19.29 -30.29
C GLY A 57 -40.24 18.74 -28.90
N GLU A 58 -40.81 19.37 -27.86
CA GLU A 58 -41.29 18.85 -26.56
C GLU A 58 -40.41 18.07 -25.54
N ALA A 59 -40.07 18.81 -24.48
CA ALA A 59 -40.41 18.58 -23.06
C ALA A 59 -39.94 17.34 -22.24
N ALA A 60 -39.35 17.72 -21.09
CA ALA A 60 -39.54 17.15 -19.74
C ALA A 60 -38.61 16.00 -19.25
N VAL A 61 -37.45 16.45 -18.76
CA VAL A 61 -36.78 16.07 -17.51
C VAL A 61 -37.61 15.23 -16.53
N SER A 62 -37.08 14.06 -16.16
CA SER A 62 -37.18 13.52 -14.80
C SER A 62 -35.77 13.19 -14.30
N THR A 63 -35.40 13.85 -13.22
CA THR A 63 -34.09 13.84 -12.58
C THR A 63 -33.85 12.52 -11.88
N GLU A 64 -33.05 11.65 -12.50
CA GLU A 64 -32.32 10.64 -11.74
C GLU A 64 -31.21 11.37 -10.98
N GLU A 65 -31.29 11.36 -9.65
CA GLU A 65 -30.22 11.81 -8.77
C GLU A 65 -28.97 10.96 -9.03
N THR A 66 -28.14 11.40 -9.97
CA THR A 66 -26.81 10.85 -10.16
C THR A 66 -25.99 11.26 -8.95
N LYS A 67 -25.94 10.38 -7.93
CA LYS A 67 -24.82 10.36 -6.99
C LYS A 67 -23.55 10.49 -7.83
N PRO A 68 -22.60 11.37 -7.47
CA PRO A 68 -21.39 11.54 -8.25
C PRO A 68 -20.81 10.15 -8.42
N VAL A 69 -20.59 9.74 -9.66
CA VAL A 69 -19.88 8.51 -9.98
C VAL A 69 -18.54 8.67 -9.29
N GLU A 70 -18.39 8.12 -8.09
CA GLU A 70 -17.12 8.03 -7.40
C GLU A 70 -16.19 7.47 -8.46
N GLU A 71 -15.22 8.28 -8.90
CA GLU A 71 -14.25 7.81 -9.86
C GLU A 71 -13.64 6.57 -9.25
N LYS A 72 -14.05 5.40 -9.77
CA LYS A 72 -13.57 4.11 -9.28
C LYS A 72 -12.07 4.23 -9.30
N SER A 73 -11.47 4.21 -8.11
CA SER A 73 -10.03 4.26 -7.92
C SER A 73 -9.36 3.39 -8.96
N PRO A 74 -8.24 3.84 -9.57
CA PRO A 74 -7.59 3.07 -10.61
C PRO A 74 -6.96 1.76 -10.09
N LEU A 75 -7.01 1.51 -8.78
CA LEU A 75 -6.62 0.26 -8.14
C LEU A 75 -7.77 -0.75 -8.05
N GLY A 76 -7.43 -2.03 -8.19
CA GLY A 76 -8.33 -3.14 -7.92
C GLY A 76 -8.81 -3.19 -6.46
N LEU A 77 -9.83 -4.01 -6.17
CA LEU A 77 -10.38 -4.13 -4.81
C LEU A 77 -9.32 -4.58 -3.81
N GLU A 78 -8.58 -5.64 -4.13
CA GLU A 78 -7.57 -6.25 -3.27
C GLU A 78 -6.41 -5.29 -3.01
N GLN A 79 -6.03 -4.51 -4.03
CA GLN A 79 -4.99 -3.48 -3.92
C GLN A 79 -5.41 -2.35 -3.00
N ARG A 80 -6.67 -1.89 -3.10
CA ARG A 80 -7.22 -0.89 -2.19
C ARG A 80 -7.28 -1.40 -0.77
N SER A 81 -7.78 -2.61 -0.55
CA SER A 81 -7.84 -3.22 0.77
C SER A 81 -6.46 -3.42 1.39
N ALA A 82 -5.46 -3.81 0.60
CA ALA A 82 -4.08 -3.93 1.05
C ALA A 82 -3.47 -2.57 1.45
N LEU A 83 -3.72 -1.52 0.66
CA LEU A 83 -3.27 -0.17 0.97
C LEU A 83 -3.93 0.37 2.26
N GLU A 84 -5.24 0.20 2.39
CA GLU A 84 -5.99 0.60 3.58
C GLU A 84 -5.48 -0.13 4.83
N TYR A 85 -5.29 -1.46 4.72
CA TYR A 85 -4.73 -2.27 5.80
C TYR A 85 -3.32 -1.79 6.19
N ALA A 86 -2.43 -1.63 5.22
CA ALA A 86 -1.06 -1.20 5.48
C ALA A 86 -1.02 0.18 6.17
N LYS A 87 -1.84 1.13 5.72
CA LYS A 87 -1.98 2.45 6.35
C LYS A 87 -2.49 2.38 7.78
N LYS A 88 -3.51 1.55 8.02
CA LYS A 88 -4.16 1.43 9.33
C LYS A 88 -3.27 0.76 10.37
N PHE A 89 -2.50 -0.24 9.96
CA PHE A 89 -1.73 -1.09 10.87
C PHE A 89 -0.22 -0.79 10.90
N SER A 90 0.28 0.07 10.03
CA SER A 90 1.66 0.56 10.14
C SER A 90 1.81 1.44 11.39
N LYS A 91 2.51 0.92 12.40
CA LYS A 91 2.66 1.59 13.70
C LYS A 91 3.75 2.66 13.72
N LEU A 92 4.73 2.55 12.83
CA LEU A 92 5.85 3.46 12.72
C LEU A 92 5.89 4.09 11.33
N GLY A 93 6.41 5.33 11.27
CA GLY A 93 6.74 5.99 10.01
C GLY A 93 8.08 5.52 9.45
N LYS A 94 8.33 5.80 8.17
CA LYS A 94 9.51 5.36 7.40
C LYS A 94 10.84 5.41 8.17
N ARG A 95 11.16 6.58 8.75
CA ARG A 95 12.44 6.80 9.45
C ARG A 95 12.59 5.88 10.66
N ASN A 96 11.58 5.87 11.54
CA ASN A 96 11.61 5.08 12.76
C ASN A 96 11.60 3.58 12.45
N SER A 97 10.82 3.15 11.45
CA SER A 97 10.81 1.76 11.01
C SER A 97 12.16 1.31 10.47
N ALA A 98 12.82 2.14 9.64
CA ALA A 98 14.13 1.83 9.09
C ALA A 98 15.20 1.75 10.19
N GLU A 99 15.20 2.70 11.13
CA GLU A 99 16.13 2.73 12.25
C GLU A 99 15.95 1.52 13.18
N LEU A 100 14.70 1.19 13.54
CA LEU A 100 14.42 0.01 14.34
C LEU A 100 14.82 -1.29 13.61
N MET A 101 14.56 -1.37 12.31
CA MET A 101 14.95 -2.54 11.51
C MET A 101 16.47 -2.74 11.50
N GLU A 102 17.25 -1.67 11.34
CA GLU A 102 18.71 -1.71 11.39
C GLU A 102 19.21 -2.21 12.76
N LYS A 103 18.69 -1.62 13.85
CA LYS A 103 19.04 -2.04 15.22
C LYS A 103 18.68 -3.49 15.51
N LEU A 104 17.52 -3.97 15.03
CA LEU A 104 17.10 -5.36 15.19
C LEU A 104 18.00 -6.32 14.41
N MET A 105 18.35 -5.99 13.17
CA MET A 105 19.21 -6.81 12.32
C MET A 105 20.65 -6.93 12.85
N ALA A 106 21.09 -6.01 13.71
CA ALA A 106 22.37 -6.10 14.40
C ALA A 106 22.38 -7.16 15.54
N ILE A 107 21.22 -7.65 15.98
CA ILE A 107 21.14 -8.72 16.98
C ILE A 107 21.58 -10.03 16.33
N GLN A 108 22.56 -10.71 16.95
CA GLN A 108 23.08 -11.97 16.45
C GLN A 108 21.96 -13.01 16.29
N GLY A 109 21.89 -13.64 15.10
CA GLY A 109 20.89 -14.65 14.78
C GLY A 109 19.50 -14.09 14.45
N MET A 110 19.33 -12.77 14.39
CA MET A 110 18.07 -12.15 13.94
C MET A 110 17.81 -12.50 12.47
N LYS A 111 16.59 -12.96 12.20
CA LYS A 111 16.12 -13.20 10.83
C LYS A 111 15.36 -11.98 10.31
N PRO A 112 15.49 -11.62 9.02
CA PRO A 112 14.76 -10.52 8.42
C PRO A 112 13.24 -10.61 8.61
N GLU A 113 12.67 -11.81 8.52
CA GLU A 113 11.24 -12.05 8.67
C GLU A 113 10.75 -11.71 10.08
N ILE A 114 11.54 -12.07 11.10
CA ILE A 114 11.23 -11.80 12.49
C ILE A 114 11.38 -10.31 12.79
N ALA A 115 12.47 -9.69 12.33
CA ALA A 115 12.68 -8.25 12.51
C ALA A 115 11.54 -7.43 11.90
N VAL A 116 11.09 -7.78 10.68
CA VAL A 116 9.91 -7.17 10.07
C VAL A 116 8.66 -7.33 10.95
N LYS A 117 8.44 -8.52 11.54
CA LYS A 117 7.31 -8.74 12.44
C LYS A 117 7.42 -7.97 13.76
N VAL A 118 8.62 -7.79 14.30
CA VAL A 118 8.84 -6.92 15.46
C VAL A 118 8.46 -5.48 15.13
N VAL A 119 8.85 -4.96 13.95
CA VAL A 119 8.49 -3.60 13.51
C VAL A 119 6.98 -3.45 13.32
N ASP A 120 6.33 -4.42 12.67
CA ASP A 120 4.88 -4.37 12.42
C ASP A 120 4.06 -4.51 13.71
N ILE A 121 4.48 -5.39 14.61
CA ILE A 121 3.73 -5.71 15.84
C ILE A 121 4.07 -4.77 16.99
N LEU A 122 5.28 -4.20 17.05
CA LEU A 122 5.79 -3.44 18.21
C LEU A 122 5.43 -4.13 19.54
N PRO A 123 6.00 -5.32 19.82
CA PRO A 123 5.61 -6.13 20.97
C PRO A 123 5.86 -5.38 22.28
N TYR A 124 4.94 -5.51 23.25
CA TYR A 124 4.95 -4.85 24.56
C TYR A 124 5.50 -5.72 25.69
N THR A 125 5.38 -7.04 25.56
CA THR A 125 5.72 -7.99 26.63
C THR A 125 6.68 -9.06 26.13
N ALA A 126 7.36 -9.71 27.07
CA ALA A 126 8.28 -10.81 26.77
C ALA A 126 7.59 -11.97 26.06
N GLU A 127 6.33 -12.26 26.42
CA GLU A 127 5.51 -13.31 25.81
C GLU A 127 5.23 -12.99 24.33
N GLN A 128 4.94 -11.73 24.00
CA GLN A 128 4.74 -11.32 22.61
C GLN A 128 6.01 -11.47 21.78
N VAL A 129 7.18 -11.13 22.36
CA VAL A 129 8.46 -11.37 21.69
C VAL A 129 8.68 -12.86 21.49
N LYS A 130 8.56 -13.69 22.55
CA LYS A 130 8.73 -15.15 22.45
C LYS A 130 7.78 -15.78 21.42
N LEU A 131 6.55 -15.28 21.31
CA LEU A 131 5.57 -15.75 20.33
C LEU A 131 6.03 -15.52 18.87
N LEU A 132 6.74 -14.43 18.59
CA LEU A 132 7.29 -14.18 17.26
C LEU A 132 8.29 -15.26 16.84
N PHE A 133 9.03 -15.82 17.79
CA PHE A 133 10.03 -16.87 17.55
C PHE A 133 9.45 -18.29 17.69
N ALA A 134 8.17 -18.47 17.98
CA ALA A 134 7.61 -19.78 18.34
C ALA A 134 7.73 -20.88 17.26
N LYS A 135 7.92 -20.50 15.98
CA LYS A 135 8.11 -21.44 14.87
C LYS A 135 9.57 -21.55 14.41
N GLU A 136 10.48 -20.86 15.10
CA GLU A 136 11.90 -20.87 14.77
C GLU A 136 12.59 -22.11 15.34
N ARG A 137 13.63 -22.58 14.63
CA ARG A 137 14.44 -23.72 15.10
C ARG A 137 15.27 -23.36 16.33
N ALA A 138 15.69 -22.11 16.41
CA ALA A 138 16.44 -21.58 17.54
C ALA A 138 15.51 -20.65 18.33
N ASN A 139 15.45 -20.86 19.64
CA ASN A 139 14.68 -20.01 20.53
C ASN A 139 15.42 -18.69 20.78
N VAL A 140 14.64 -17.63 20.99
CA VAL A 140 15.14 -16.36 21.51
C VAL A 140 15.49 -16.52 22.99
N ASN A 141 16.69 -16.08 23.38
CA ASN A 141 17.11 -16.11 24.78
C ASN A 141 16.61 -14.87 25.55
N GLU A 142 16.68 -14.90 26.89
CA GLU A 142 16.16 -13.80 27.72
C GLU A 142 16.87 -12.46 27.45
N GLU A 143 18.18 -12.47 27.20
CA GLU A 143 18.95 -11.27 26.88
C GLU A 143 18.47 -10.62 25.58
N GLN A 144 18.23 -11.43 24.54
CA GLN A 144 17.67 -10.98 23.27
C GLN A 144 16.24 -10.47 23.44
N VAL A 145 15.40 -11.14 24.26
CA VAL A 145 14.04 -10.66 24.55
C VAL A 145 14.08 -9.28 25.20
N SER A 146 14.89 -9.11 26.24
CA SER A 146 15.09 -7.82 26.90
C SER A 146 15.60 -6.77 25.93
N LYS A 147 16.57 -7.11 25.07
CA LYS A 147 17.13 -6.18 24.09
C LYS A 147 16.09 -5.74 23.05
N ILE A 148 15.28 -6.67 22.54
CA ILE A 148 14.20 -6.36 21.60
C ILE A 148 13.19 -5.41 22.25
N LEU A 149 12.79 -5.66 23.50
CA LEU A 149 11.83 -4.80 24.21
C LEU A 149 12.38 -3.40 24.48
N GLU A 150 13.66 -3.29 24.85
CA GLU A 150 14.36 -2.01 25.03
C GLU A 150 14.34 -1.22 23.71
N LEU A 151 14.81 -1.84 22.63
CA LEU A 151 14.84 -1.21 21.30
C LEU A 151 13.45 -0.77 20.85
N VAL A 152 12.44 -1.62 20.97
CA VAL A 152 11.05 -1.27 20.60
C VAL A 152 10.54 -0.13 21.48
N GLY A 153 10.92 -0.09 22.77
CA GLY A 153 10.55 0.96 23.72
C GLY A 153 11.00 2.36 23.29
N GLU A 154 12.17 2.49 22.65
CA GLU A 154 12.69 3.77 22.14
C GLU A 154 11.79 4.43 21.09
N PHE A 155 10.97 3.64 20.38
CA PHE A 155 10.14 4.11 19.27
C PHE A 155 8.65 4.25 19.63
N ARG A 156 8.28 3.98 20.89
CA ARG A 156 6.92 4.18 21.38
C ARG A 156 6.74 5.65 21.75
N LYS A 157 5.63 6.25 21.28
CA LYS A 157 5.15 7.54 21.76
C LYS A 157 4.18 7.33 22.91
#